data_AF-A0A941F313-F1
#
_entry.id   AF-A0A941F313-F1
#
_cell.length_a   1.000
_cell.length_b   1.000
_cell.length_c   1.000
_cell.angle_alpha   90.00
_cell.angle_beta   90.00
_cell.angle_gamma   90.00
#
_symmetry.space_group_name_H-M   'P 1'
#
loop_
_entity.id
_entity.type
_entity.pdbx_description
1 polymer ?
#
loop_
_entity_poly.entity_id
_entity_poly.type
_entity_poly.pdbx_seq_one_letter_code
_entity_poly.pdbx_strand_id
1 'polypeptide(L)'
;MKPPKGLTPEQEKEWKQHHVSLSTLFRIYGGFMGFIESGYFWFALISAIALMSFNQLVFGFESYELIVSIKELLLSTFPSILGFNIGAYALVIGFGDKSVLDKIRAAKGTNNFSLFQTIGGTFAMSVLIQATTFGIAFILHIFIRSFGSVNLFDLSQHGINMANNFTAFILLFFSIYSVALIPKIVLNVFSFSQLFHYFSKNS
;
A
#
# COMPACT_ATOMS: atom_id res chain seq x y z
N MET A 1 5.41 5.61 22.84
CA MET A 1 4.58 6.48 23.71
C MET A 1 4.49 5.86 25.10
N LYS A 2 4.63 6.64 26.18
CA LYS A 2 4.38 6.15 27.55
C LYS A 2 2.87 6.13 27.81
N PRO A 3 2.35 5.19 28.63
CA PRO A 3 0.94 5.17 28.98
C PRO A 3 0.53 6.46 29.72
N PRO A 4 -0.68 6.98 29.48
CA PRO A 4 -1.30 8.00 30.33
C PRO A 4 -1.22 7.58 31.80
N LYS A 5 -0.84 8.50 32.69
CA LYS A 5 -0.80 8.22 34.14
C LYS A 5 -2.23 8.07 34.66
N GLY A 6 -2.48 7.07 35.50
CA GLY A 6 -3.76 6.87 36.18
C GLY A 6 -4.77 5.94 35.48
N LEU A 7 -4.33 5.11 34.53
CA LEU A 7 -5.20 4.10 33.91
C LEU A 7 -5.53 2.99 34.91
N THR A 8 -6.79 2.53 34.90
CA THR A 8 -7.17 1.30 35.61
C THR A 8 -6.50 0.07 34.95
N PRO A 9 -6.37 -1.08 35.62
CA PRO A 9 -5.77 -2.28 35.02
C PRO A 9 -6.46 -2.73 33.72
N GLU A 10 -7.78 -2.53 33.60
CA GLU A 10 -8.55 -2.79 32.38
C GLU A 10 -8.22 -1.79 31.27
N GLN A 11 -8.13 -0.49 31.59
CA GLN A 11 -7.75 0.55 30.64
C GLN A 11 -6.28 0.45 30.21
N GLU A 12 -5.40 -0.04 31.08
CA GLU A 12 -4.00 -0.31 30.74
C GLU A 12 -3.88 -1.53 29.82
N LYS A 13 -4.74 -2.54 30.01
CA LYS A 13 -4.88 -3.70 29.13
C LYS A 13 -5.43 -3.28 27.75
N GLU A 14 -6.45 -2.44 27.70
CA GLU A 14 -6.96 -1.83 26.46
C GLU A 14 -5.88 -0.94 25.80
N TRP A 15 -5.18 -0.09 26.54
CA TRP A 15 -4.13 0.78 26.00
C TRP A 15 -2.96 -0.01 25.39
N LYS A 16 -2.54 -1.11 26.05
CA LYS A 16 -1.54 -2.03 25.49
C LYS A 16 -2.06 -2.79 24.26
N GLN A 17 -3.36 -3.11 24.21
CA GLN A 17 -4.01 -3.72 23.04
C GLN A 17 -4.20 -2.74 21.87
N HIS A 18 -4.35 -1.43 22.15
CA HIS A 18 -4.51 -0.37 21.17
C HIS A 18 -3.17 0.25 20.71
N HIS A 19 -2.03 -0.36 21.05
CA HIS A 19 -0.75 0.06 20.47
C HIS A 19 -0.70 -0.33 19.00
N VAL A 20 -1.02 0.64 18.13
CA VAL A 20 -1.01 0.44 16.68
C VAL A 20 0.43 0.50 16.18
N SER A 21 1.03 -0.66 15.96
CA SER A 21 2.30 -0.81 15.25
C SER A 21 2.05 -1.18 13.78
N LEU A 22 3.06 -0.96 12.93
CA LEU A 22 3.06 -1.48 11.55
C LEU A 22 2.85 -3.01 11.53
N SER A 23 3.37 -3.73 12.53
CA SER A 23 3.14 -5.17 12.65
C SER A 23 1.68 -5.54 12.94
N THR A 24 0.95 -4.72 13.70
CA THR A 24 -0.50 -4.90 13.90
C THR A 24 -1.27 -4.68 12.59
N LEU A 25 -0.95 -3.62 11.83
CA LEU A 25 -1.56 -3.38 10.52
C LEU A 25 -1.29 -4.52 9.54
N PHE A 26 -0.05 -5.01 9.53
CA PHE A 26 0.34 -6.16 8.71
C PHE A 26 -0.45 -7.42 9.09
N ARG A 27 -0.65 -7.69 10.39
CA ARG A 27 -1.45 -8.83 10.85
C ARG A 27 -2.94 -8.67 10.49
N ILE A 28 -3.49 -7.46 10.59
CA ILE A 28 -4.86 -7.17 10.17
C ILE A 28 -5.06 -7.49 8.68
N TYR A 29 -4.09 -7.10 7.84
CA TYR A 29 -4.13 -7.36 6.40
C TYR A 29 -4.04 -8.85 6.03
N GLY A 30 -3.66 -9.73 6.97
CA GLY A 30 -3.45 -11.17 6.73
C GLY A 30 -1.98 -11.58 6.66
N GLY A 31 -1.07 -10.70 7.09
CA GLY A 31 0.37 -10.94 7.03
C GLY A 31 0.86 -11.15 5.61
N PHE A 32 1.98 -11.86 5.45
CA PHE A 32 2.59 -12.10 4.14
C PHE A 32 1.69 -12.95 3.22
N MET A 33 0.98 -13.93 3.79
CA MET A 33 0.03 -14.73 3.02
C MET A 33 -1.11 -13.89 2.47
N GLY A 34 -1.62 -12.91 3.23
CA GLY A 34 -2.63 -11.97 2.73
C GLY A 34 -2.18 -11.16 1.49
N PHE A 35 -0.87 -10.97 1.29
CA PHE A 35 -0.36 -10.37 0.04
C PHE A 35 -0.40 -11.37 -1.11
N ILE A 36 0.19 -12.54 -0.93
CA ILE A 36 0.35 -13.54 -2.00
C ILE A 36 -0.99 -14.14 -2.42
N GLU A 37 -1.91 -14.35 -1.48
CA GLU A 37 -3.25 -14.87 -1.78
C GLU A 37 -4.13 -13.82 -2.47
N SER A 38 -3.73 -12.55 -2.49
CA SER A 38 -4.51 -11.51 -3.14
C SER A 38 -4.44 -11.63 -4.67
N GLY A 39 -5.61 -11.64 -5.33
CA GLY A 39 -5.67 -11.62 -6.79
C GLY A 39 -4.94 -10.42 -7.41
N TYR A 40 -4.87 -9.30 -6.68
CA TYR A 40 -4.12 -8.10 -7.08
C TYR A 40 -2.60 -8.35 -7.17
N PHE A 41 -2.04 -9.19 -6.30
CA PHE A 41 -0.61 -9.53 -6.35
C PHE A 41 -0.28 -10.32 -7.60
N TRP A 42 -1.04 -11.38 -7.89
CA TRP A 42 -0.83 -12.20 -9.10
C TRP A 42 -1.10 -11.42 -10.37
N PHE A 43 -2.14 -10.58 -10.39
CA PHE A 43 -2.39 -9.67 -11.50
C PHE A 43 -1.18 -8.75 -11.75
N ALA A 44 -0.62 -8.13 -10.71
CA ALA A 44 0.54 -7.27 -10.85
C ALA A 44 1.79 -8.03 -11.30
N LEU A 45 2.03 -9.22 -10.74
CA LEU A 45 3.17 -10.06 -11.10
C LEU A 45 3.12 -10.49 -12.56
N ILE A 46 1.99 -11.05 -13.00
CA ILE A 46 1.79 -11.51 -14.37
C ILE A 46 1.89 -10.32 -15.34
N SER A 47 1.27 -9.18 -15.01
CA SER A 47 1.33 -7.98 -15.85
C SER A 47 2.75 -7.42 -15.96
N ALA A 48 3.51 -7.40 -14.86
CA ALA A 48 4.91 -6.95 -14.87
C ALA A 48 5.80 -7.85 -15.74
N ILE A 49 5.65 -9.17 -15.61
CA ILE A 49 6.38 -10.14 -16.45
C ILE A 49 5.99 -9.95 -17.93
N ALA A 50 4.68 -9.88 -18.22
CA ALA A 50 4.19 -9.71 -19.59
C ALA A 50 4.70 -8.42 -20.24
N LEU A 51 4.69 -7.29 -19.52
CA LEU A 51 5.19 -6.02 -20.03
C LEU A 51 6.72 -6.01 -20.20
N MET A 52 7.47 -6.65 -19.30
CA MET A 52 8.92 -6.83 -19.45
C MET A 52 9.25 -7.66 -20.69
N SER A 53 8.56 -8.80 -20.87
CA SER A 53 8.74 -9.66 -22.06
C SER A 53 8.34 -8.93 -23.34
N PHE A 54 7.25 -8.16 -23.31
CA PHE A 54 6.82 -7.35 -24.45
C PHE A 54 7.84 -6.26 -24.80
N ASN A 55 8.37 -5.53 -23.80
CA ASN A 55 9.40 -4.52 -24.01
C ASN A 55 10.66 -5.13 -24.65
N GLN A 56 11.08 -6.31 -24.16
CA GLN A 56 12.19 -7.06 -24.73
C GLN A 56 11.96 -7.45 -26.21
N LEU A 57 10.75 -7.90 -26.56
CA LEU A 57 10.43 -8.34 -27.92
C LEU A 57 10.30 -7.20 -28.93
N VAL A 58 9.78 -6.03 -28.52
CA VAL A 58 9.45 -4.94 -29.44
C VAL A 58 10.58 -3.92 -29.57
N PHE A 59 11.19 -3.51 -28.47
CA PHE A 59 12.14 -2.39 -28.45
C PHE A 59 13.61 -2.83 -28.31
N GLY A 60 13.85 -4.10 -27.95
CA GLY A 60 15.20 -4.59 -27.71
C GLY A 60 15.82 -3.99 -26.45
N PHE A 61 15.51 -4.58 -25.28
CA PHE A 61 16.15 -4.34 -23.98
C PHE A 61 16.60 -2.89 -23.66
N GLU A 62 15.65 -1.97 -23.52
CA GLU A 62 15.92 -0.62 -23.01
C GLU A 62 15.37 -0.44 -21.58
N SER A 63 15.81 -1.30 -20.66
CA SER A 63 15.30 -1.30 -19.29
C SER A 63 15.62 -0.02 -18.51
N TYR A 64 16.68 0.70 -18.88
CA TYR A 64 16.97 2.01 -18.29
C TYR A 64 15.91 3.06 -18.65
N GLU A 65 15.50 3.14 -19.92
CA GLU A 65 14.46 4.09 -20.35
C GLU A 65 13.11 3.77 -19.73
N LEU A 66 12.81 2.47 -19.59
CA LEU A 66 11.62 2.00 -18.88
C LEU A 66 11.64 2.45 -17.41
N ILE A 67 12.78 2.34 -16.72
CA ILE A 67 12.94 2.84 -15.35
C ILE A 67 12.67 4.33 -15.28
N VAL A 68 13.27 5.13 -16.16
CA VAL A 68 13.10 6.60 -16.17
C VAL A 68 11.63 6.96 -16.38
N SER A 69 10.97 6.31 -17.34
CA SER A 69 9.56 6.56 -17.67
C SER A 69 8.62 6.21 -16.52
N ILE A 70 8.77 5.01 -15.92
CA ILE A 70 7.92 4.58 -14.81
C ILE A 70 8.13 5.49 -13.59
N LYS A 71 9.38 5.81 -13.27
CA LYS A 71 9.74 6.71 -12.17
C LYS A 71 9.06 8.08 -12.31
N GLU A 72 9.13 8.68 -13.50
CA GLU A 72 8.53 9.99 -13.76
C GLU A 72 6.99 9.94 -13.66
N LEU A 73 6.38 8.87 -14.16
CA LEU A 73 4.95 8.64 -13.99
C LEU A 73 4.58 8.53 -12.51
N LEU A 74 5.32 7.76 -11.71
CA LEU A 74 5.08 7.63 -10.27
C LEU A 74 5.21 8.97 -9.55
N LEU A 75 6.28 9.73 -9.82
CA LEU A 75 6.53 11.01 -9.16
C LEU A 75 5.48 12.08 -9.49
N SER A 76 4.91 12.04 -10.69
CA SER A 76 3.87 12.98 -11.12
C SER A 76 2.46 12.59 -10.66
N THR A 77 2.15 11.30 -10.51
CA THR A 77 0.79 10.83 -10.25
C THR A 77 0.53 10.40 -8.80
N PHE A 78 1.49 9.76 -8.13
CA PHE A 78 1.26 9.17 -6.81
C PHE A 78 1.03 10.18 -5.68
N PRO A 79 1.62 11.39 -5.66
CA PRO A 79 1.29 12.38 -4.63
C PRO A 79 -0.21 12.69 -4.58
N SER A 80 -0.84 12.85 -5.74
CA SER A 80 -2.28 13.11 -5.86
C SER A 80 -3.11 11.91 -5.41
N ILE A 81 -2.72 10.70 -5.81
CA ILE A 81 -3.41 9.45 -5.41
C ILE A 81 -3.32 9.24 -3.89
N LEU A 82 -2.14 9.44 -3.31
CA LEU A 82 -1.92 9.33 -1.87
C LEU A 82 -2.70 10.39 -1.09
N GLY A 83 -2.70 11.64 -1.57
CA GLY A 83 -3.50 12.72 -0.97
C GLY A 83 -5.00 12.40 -0.98
N PHE A 84 -5.52 11.90 -2.10
CA PHE A 84 -6.90 11.44 -2.21
C PHE A 84 -7.21 10.30 -1.24
N ASN A 85 -6.35 9.28 -1.16
CA ASN A 85 -6.57 8.13 -0.28
C ASN A 85 -6.50 8.53 1.20
N ILE A 86 -5.54 9.36 1.61
CA ILE A 86 -5.47 9.86 2.99
C ILE A 86 -6.72 10.70 3.32
N GLY A 87 -7.18 11.54 2.39
CA GLY A 87 -8.41 12.31 2.53
C GLY A 87 -9.64 11.42 2.70
N ALA A 88 -9.80 10.40 1.85
CA ALA A 88 -10.88 9.43 1.95
C ALA A 88 -10.86 8.67 3.30
N TYR A 89 -9.68 8.31 3.78
CA TYR A 89 -9.52 7.68 5.10
C TYR A 89 -9.95 8.59 6.25
N ALA A 90 -9.51 9.85 6.20
CA ALA A 90 -9.87 10.84 7.21
C ALA A 90 -11.38 11.09 7.25
N LEU A 91 -12.05 11.10 6.09
CA LEU A 91 -13.51 11.19 6.01
C LEU A 91 -14.17 9.95 6.63
N VAL A 92 -13.72 8.74 6.28
CA VAL A 92 -14.25 7.48 6.82
C VAL A 92 -14.13 7.39 8.34
N ILE A 93 -13.01 7.84 8.91
CA ILE A 93 -12.81 7.82 10.37
C ILE A 93 -13.53 9.00 11.06
N GLY A 94 -13.54 10.17 10.42
CA GLY A 94 -14.09 11.40 10.98
C GLY A 94 -15.61 11.47 10.95
N PHE A 95 -16.26 10.77 10.02
CA PHE A 95 -17.72 10.71 9.93
C PHE A 95 -18.27 9.45 10.60
N GLY A 96 -18.96 9.64 11.73
CA GLY A 96 -19.86 8.61 12.24
C GLY A 96 -20.55 8.98 13.55
N ASP A 97 -21.83 8.70 13.65
CA ASP A 97 -22.55 8.67 14.92
C ASP A 97 -21.88 7.62 15.83
N LYS A 98 -21.61 8.00 17.08
CA LYS A 98 -20.95 7.13 18.08
C LYS A 98 -21.71 5.81 18.25
N SER A 99 -23.04 5.86 18.22
CA SER A 99 -23.91 4.67 18.35
C SER A 99 -23.73 3.67 17.19
N VAL A 100 -23.56 4.18 15.97
CA VAL A 100 -23.32 3.39 14.76
C VAL A 100 -21.90 2.83 14.77
N LEU A 101 -20.91 3.64 15.14
CA LEU A 101 -19.51 3.21 15.23
C LEU A 101 -19.32 2.09 16.26
N ASP A 102 -20.01 2.15 17.40
CA ASP A 102 -19.93 1.12 18.43
C ASP A 102 -20.51 -0.23 17.93
N LYS A 103 -21.58 -0.21 17.12
CA LYS A 103 -22.10 -1.42 16.45
C LYS A 103 -21.10 -2.00 15.43
N ILE A 104 -20.44 -1.16 14.64
CA ILE A 104 -19.41 -1.60 13.67
C ILE A 104 -18.18 -2.16 14.38
N ARG A 105 -17.79 -1.61 15.53
CA ARG A 105 -16.69 -2.11 16.37
C ARG A 105 -17.02 -3.46 17.01
N ALA A 106 -18.28 -3.69 17.38
CA ALA A 106 -18.73 -4.96 17.94
C ALA A 106 -18.83 -6.08 16.90
N ALA A 107 -18.95 -5.74 15.61
CA ALA A 107 -19.02 -6.72 14.53
C ALA A 107 -17.67 -7.45 14.35
N LYS A 108 -17.72 -8.79 14.25
CA LYS A 108 -16.53 -9.61 13.97
C LYS A 108 -16.04 -9.35 12.55
N GLY A 109 -14.76 -9.02 12.42
CA GLY A 109 -14.03 -8.96 11.17
C GLY A 109 -13.19 -10.21 10.95
N THR A 110 -12.08 -10.05 10.24
CA THR A 110 -11.11 -11.12 9.95
C THR A 110 -9.98 -11.15 10.98
N ASN A 111 -9.30 -12.31 11.11
CA ASN A 111 -8.09 -12.44 11.93
C ASN A 111 -8.24 -12.01 13.41
N ASN A 112 -9.42 -12.26 14.01
CA ASN A 112 -9.79 -11.85 15.37
C ASN A 112 -9.84 -10.34 15.60
N PHE A 113 -9.91 -9.54 14.53
CA PHE A 113 -10.11 -8.10 14.61
C PHE A 113 -11.58 -7.74 14.37
N SER A 114 -11.98 -6.57 14.86
CA SER A 114 -13.31 -6.01 14.54
C SER A 114 -13.41 -5.66 13.07
N LEU A 115 -14.63 -5.61 12.54
CA LEU A 115 -14.89 -5.20 11.15
C LEU A 115 -14.33 -3.79 10.86
N PHE A 116 -14.44 -2.89 11.84
CA PHE A 116 -13.83 -1.56 11.80
C PHE A 116 -12.31 -1.62 11.58
N GLN A 117 -11.62 -2.45 12.37
CA GLN A 117 -10.17 -2.65 12.26
C GLN A 117 -9.79 -3.31 10.95
N THR A 118 -10.53 -4.32 10.47
CA THR A 118 -10.25 -4.98 9.20
C THR A 118 -10.31 -4.00 8.03
N ILE A 119 -11.38 -3.18 7.94
CA ILE A 119 -11.53 -2.21 6.86
C ILE A 119 -10.44 -1.15 6.95
N GLY A 120 -10.25 -0.55 8.15
CA GLY A 120 -9.27 0.50 8.35
C GLY A 120 -7.83 0.03 8.15
N GLY A 121 -7.50 -1.17 8.63
CA GLY A 121 -6.17 -1.77 8.46
C GLY A 121 -5.90 -2.18 7.02
N THR A 122 -6.90 -2.73 6.32
CA THR A 122 -6.75 -3.04 4.89
C THR A 122 -6.50 -1.78 4.07
N PHE A 123 -7.28 -0.74 4.35
CA PHE A 123 -7.10 0.58 3.75
C PHE A 123 -5.69 1.14 4.00
N ALA A 124 -5.29 1.21 5.28
CA ALA A 124 -4.00 1.78 5.69
C ALA A 124 -2.82 1.04 5.07
N MET A 125 -2.88 -0.29 4.99
CA MET A 125 -1.84 -1.09 4.33
C MET A 125 -1.78 -0.83 2.82
N SER A 126 -2.93 -0.68 2.14
CA SER A 126 -2.94 -0.32 0.73
C SER A 126 -2.30 1.05 0.47
N VAL A 127 -2.57 2.03 1.32
CA VAL A 127 -1.90 3.36 1.25
C VAL A 127 -0.41 3.25 1.56
N LEU A 128 -0.02 2.45 2.55
CA LEU A 128 1.39 2.27 2.91
C LEU A 128 2.19 1.63 1.76
N ILE A 129 1.60 0.67 1.04
CA ILE A 129 2.22 0.06 -0.16
C ILE A 129 2.43 1.12 -1.23
N GLN A 130 1.42 1.94 -1.53
CA GLN A 130 1.53 3.03 -2.50
C GLN A 130 2.59 4.07 -2.08
N ALA A 131 2.64 4.42 -0.79
CA ALA A 131 3.62 5.34 -0.24
C ALA A 131 5.05 4.77 -0.33
N THR A 132 5.20 3.47 -0.11
CA THR A 132 6.49 2.76 -0.24
C THR A 132 6.94 2.76 -1.70
N THR A 133 6.04 2.46 -2.65
CA THR A 133 6.33 2.52 -4.10
C THR A 133 6.77 3.93 -4.53
N PHE A 134 6.06 4.96 -4.08
CA PHE A 134 6.46 6.35 -4.31
C PHE A 134 7.83 6.66 -3.70
N GLY A 135 8.09 6.21 -2.47
CA GLY A 135 9.38 6.37 -1.80
C GLY A 135 10.53 5.72 -2.56
N ILE A 136 10.33 4.51 -3.09
CA ILE A 136 11.31 3.82 -3.94
C ILE A 136 11.61 4.65 -5.20
N ALA A 137 10.58 5.16 -5.89
CA ALA A 137 10.75 5.99 -7.08
C ALA A 137 11.48 7.30 -6.79
N PHE A 138 11.18 7.92 -5.64
CA PHE A 138 11.84 9.14 -5.19
C PHE A 138 13.32 8.91 -4.87
N ILE A 139 13.65 7.86 -4.13
CA ILE A 139 15.05 7.48 -3.84
C ILE A 139 15.78 7.17 -5.16
N LEU A 140 15.16 6.41 -6.06
CA LEU A 140 15.73 6.09 -7.36
C LEU A 140 15.96 7.34 -8.22
N HIS A 141 15.07 8.34 -8.15
CA HIS A 141 15.26 9.62 -8.82
C HIS A 141 16.49 10.36 -8.32
N ILE A 142 16.66 10.46 -7.00
CA ILE A 142 17.84 11.09 -6.40
C ILE A 142 19.09 10.31 -6.80
N PHE A 143 19.05 8.98 -6.75
CA PHE A 143 20.18 8.12 -7.08
C PHE A 143 20.61 8.30 -8.54
N ILE A 144 19.69 8.16 -9.51
CA ILE A 144 19.98 8.33 -10.94
C ILE A 144 20.49 9.76 -11.21
N ARG A 145 19.88 10.79 -10.60
CA ARG A 145 20.31 12.17 -10.79
C ARG A 145 21.72 12.44 -10.27
N SER A 146 22.12 11.78 -9.18
CA SER A 146 23.40 12.01 -8.52
C SER A 146 24.52 11.12 -9.06
N PHE A 147 24.19 9.90 -9.48
CA PHE A 147 25.16 8.85 -9.78
C PHE A 147 24.91 8.11 -11.10
N GLY A 148 23.87 8.46 -11.87
CA GLY A 148 23.46 7.70 -13.06
C GLY A 148 24.50 7.65 -14.19
N SER A 149 25.45 8.59 -14.21
CA SER A 149 26.57 8.62 -15.16
C SER A 149 27.85 7.96 -14.63
N VAL A 150 27.85 7.45 -13.40
CA VAL A 150 29.04 6.90 -12.73
C VAL A 150 28.84 5.41 -12.48
N ASN A 151 29.79 4.59 -12.94
CA ASN A 151 29.83 3.17 -12.59
C ASN A 151 30.41 2.99 -11.18
N LEU A 152 29.59 3.25 -10.14
CA LEU A 152 30.01 3.22 -8.74
C LEU A 152 30.59 1.87 -8.28
N PHE A 153 30.20 0.78 -8.93
CA PHE A 153 30.54 -0.59 -8.53
C PHE A 153 31.46 -1.29 -9.53
N ASP A 154 32.01 -0.54 -10.48
CA ASP A 154 32.88 -1.05 -11.56
C ASP A 154 32.32 -2.32 -12.22
N LEU A 155 31.00 -2.32 -12.44
CA LEU A 155 30.28 -3.47 -13.00
C LEU A 155 30.59 -3.62 -14.48
N SER A 156 30.66 -4.86 -14.94
CA SER A 156 30.67 -5.16 -16.37
C SER A 156 29.37 -4.70 -17.04
N GLN A 157 29.38 -4.51 -18.36
CA GLN A 157 28.16 -4.14 -19.10
C GLN A 157 27.02 -5.15 -18.90
N HIS A 158 27.35 -6.44 -18.80
CA HIS A 158 26.36 -7.46 -18.47
C HIS A 158 25.77 -7.26 -17.06
N GLY A 159 26.62 -6.92 -16.08
CA GLY A 159 26.19 -6.62 -14.72
C GLY A 159 25.27 -5.39 -14.63
N ILE A 160 25.59 -4.33 -15.38
CA ILE A 160 24.73 -3.13 -15.48
C ILE A 160 23.37 -3.49 -16.06
N ASN A 161 23.34 -4.27 -17.15
CA ASN A 161 22.09 -4.69 -17.77
C ASN A 161 21.24 -5.57 -16.85
N MET A 162 21.86 -6.51 -16.13
CA MET A 162 21.14 -7.32 -15.12
C MET A 162 20.56 -6.45 -14.00
N ALA A 163 21.33 -5.49 -13.48
CA ALA A 163 20.87 -4.58 -12.44
C ALA A 163 19.70 -3.69 -12.94
N ASN A 164 19.79 -3.19 -14.17
CA ASN A 164 18.71 -2.42 -14.80
C ASN A 164 17.46 -3.27 -15.00
N ASN A 165 17.57 -4.49 -15.51
CA ASN A 165 16.43 -5.38 -15.70
C ASN A 165 15.73 -5.70 -14.39
N PHE A 166 16.52 -6.00 -13.34
CA PHE A 166 15.98 -6.29 -12.01
C PHE A 166 15.29 -5.06 -11.41
N THR A 167 15.91 -3.90 -11.52
CA THR A 167 15.35 -2.63 -11.04
C THR A 167 14.06 -2.28 -11.79
N ALA A 168 14.04 -2.44 -13.11
CA ALA A 168 12.87 -2.22 -13.95
C ALA A 168 11.72 -3.15 -13.55
N PHE A 169 12.00 -4.44 -13.35
CA PHE A 169 11.02 -5.41 -12.88
C PHE A 169 10.43 -5.03 -11.52
N ILE A 170 11.27 -4.74 -10.52
CA ILE A 170 10.81 -4.34 -9.18
C ILE A 170 9.92 -3.10 -9.28
N LEU A 171 10.39 -2.06 -9.96
CA LEU A 171 9.69 -0.79 -10.05
C LEU A 171 8.34 -0.98 -10.77
N LEU A 172 8.31 -1.72 -11.87
CA LEU A 172 7.11 -2.00 -12.63
C LEU A 172 6.10 -2.82 -11.82
N PHE A 173 6.56 -3.88 -11.15
CA PHE A 173 5.71 -4.70 -10.27
C PHE A 173 5.05 -3.86 -9.18
N PHE A 174 5.84 -3.08 -8.42
CA PHE A 174 5.29 -2.25 -7.35
C PHE A 174 4.37 -1.14 -7.88
N SER A 175 4.65 -0.60 -9.07
CA SER A 175 3.78 0.38 -9.73
C SER A 175 2.42 -0.20 -10.06
N ILE A 176 2.40 -1.33 -10.77
CA ILE A 176 1.15 -2.00 -11.17
C ILE A 176 0.38 -2.45 -9.93
N TYR A 177 1.07 -3.03 -8.93
CA TYR A 177 0.44 -3.46 -7.69
C TYR A 177 -0.22 -2.29 -6.95
N SER A 178 0.48 -1.16 -6.86
CA SER A 178 -0.02 0.06 -6.22
C SER A 178 -1.25 0.63 -6.93
N VAL A 179 -1.29 0.60 -8.26
CA VAL A 179 -2.46 1.01 -9.06
C VAL A 179 -3.61 0.02 -8.89
N ALA A 180 -3.33 -1.29 -8.91
CA ALA A 180 -4.33 -2.35 -8.74
C ALA A 180 -5.00 -2.31 -7.36
N LEU A 181 -4.35 -1.73 -6.34
CA LEU A 181 -4.94 -1.51 -5.02
C LEU A 181 -5.95 -0.35 -4.98
N ILE A 182 -5.97 0.56 -5.96
CA ILE A 182 -6.91 1.70 -5.96
C ILE A 182 -8.38 1.23 -5.97
N PRO A 183 -8.83 0.32 -6.85
CA PRO A 183 -10.18 -0.25 -6.76
C PRO A 183 -10.49 -0.88 -5.41
N LYS A 184 -9.52 -1.57 -4.78
CA LYS A 184 -9.69 -2.18 -3.45
C LYS A 184 -9.95 -1.11 -2.38
N ILE A 185 -9.25 0.01 -2.44
CA ILE A 185 -9.45 1.17 -1.55
C ILE A 185 -10.86 1.74 -1.75
N VAL A 186 -11.29 1.96 -3.00
CA VAL A 186 -12.64 2.48 -3.32
C VAL A 186 -13.73 1.54 -2.79
N LEU A 187 -13.59 0.24 -3.02
CA LEU A 187 -14.53 -0.77 -2.51
C LEU A 187 -14.58 -0.78 -0.98
N ASN A 188 -13.43 -0.66 -0.29
CA ASN A 188 -13.39 -0.59 1.17
C ASN A 188 -14.14 0.64 1.71
N VAL A 189 -13.96 1.81 1.10
CA VAL A 189 -14.69 3.04 1.47
C VAL A 189 -16.19 2.87 1.23
N PHE A 190 -16.57 2.29 0.09
CA PHE A 190 -17.97 2.04 -0.22
C PHE A 190 -18.61 1.04 0.76
N SER A 191 -17.92 -0.08 1.05
CA SER A 191 -18.37 -1.06 2.05
C SER A 191 -18.53 -0.43 3.43
N PHE A 192 -17.62 0.45 3.84
CA PHE A 192 -17.76 1.20 5.09
C PHE A 192 -19.02 2.08 5.08
N SER A 193 -19.27 2.80 3.98
CA SER A 193 -20.48 3.62 3.83
C SER A 193 -21.77 2.78 3.88
N GLN A 194 -21.77 1.59 3.29
CA GLN A 194 -22.92 0.68 3.33
C GLN A 194 -23.18 0.14 4.74
N LEU A 195 -22.11 -0.19 5.48
CA LEU A 195 -22.23 -0.57 6.89
C LEU A 195 -22.79 0.57 7.72
N PHE A 196 -22.32 1.80 7.50
CA PHE A 196 -22.83 2.97 8.18
C PHE A 196 -24.34 3.15 7.93
N HIS A 197 -24.78 3.07 6.67
CA HIS A 197 -26.20 3.15 6.31
C HIS A 197 -27.03 2.02 6.95
N TYR A 198 -26.55 0.77 6.89
CA TYR A 198 -27.24 -0.38 7.47
C TYR A 198 -27.46 -0.24 8.98
N PHE A 199 -26.41 0.15 9.72
CA PHE A 199 -26.51 0.32 11.16
C PHE A 199 -27.29 1.57 11.55
N SER A 200 -27.19 2.66 10.78
CA SER A 200 -27.97 3.88 11.01
C SER A 200 -29.48 3.65 10.84
N LYS A 201 -29.91 2.82 9.89
CA LYS A 201 -31.33 2.49 9.68
C LYS A 201 -31.91 1.60 10.79
N ASN A 202 -31.06 0.82 11.45
CA ASN A 202 -31.41 -0.11 12.53
C ASN A 202 -31.00 0.44 13.92
N SER A 203 -30.99 1.76 14.08
CA SER A 203 -30.72 2.49 15.33
C SER A 203 -31.96 3.28 15.74
#